data_AF-A0A4V6KLW3-F1
#
_entry.id   AF-A0A4V6KLW3-F1
#
_cell.length_a   1.000
_cell.length_b   1.000
_cell.length_c   1.000
_cell.angle_alpha   90.00
_cell.angle_beta   90.00
_cell.angle_gamma   90.00
#
_symmetry.space_group_name_H-M   'P 1'
#
loop_
_entity.id
_entity.type
_entity.pdbx_description
1 polymer ?
#
loop_
_entity_poly.entity_id
_entity_poly.type
_entity_poly.pdbx_seq_one_letter_code
_entity_poly.pdbx_strand_id
1 'polypeptide(L)'
;MKPLRSVKPSFPLNARFANKRANQPGFFDVLQPAEVHDKATGKQYSFEEAPLELLNQGPECWELSAGDSWHGFHDEDLVDTNSMLDPVKVTITCPGINLDGSYQEQGIPGYLITKFLDDKRIEIARTGDYTILILFSVGITKGKWGTLIENLLTFKKLYDSDALAVDAIASLKGQSPHYDNLTLKQLCQQMHEKMCELDLMNHINEAVNTDPEPVMTPAAAYQKVLRYKAEHIRLDDFSGRIAASMLVPYPPGIPVLMPGERLPVGDKGIMGYLRALQDFDKHFPGFEHEIQGINVDENGDFWVRAIIEDERKAVKRPEQLRFKRRVSPTIKKGRQ
;
A
#
# COMPACT_ATOMS: atom_id res chain seq x y z
N MET A 1 29.18 -30.93 0.08
CA MET A 1 28.36 -29.71 -0.07
C MET A 1 27.81 -29.32 1.30
N LYS A 2 28.11 -28.12 1.79
CA LYS A 2 27.49 -27.63 3.04
C LYS A 2 26.01 -27.33 2.74
N PRO A 3 25.06 -27.76 3.58
CA PRO A 3 23.66 -27.40 3.41
C PRO A 3 23.55 -25.88 3.49
N LEU A 4 22.89 -25.28 2.49
CA LEU A 4 22.50 -23.88 2.50
C LEU A 4 21.72 -23.64 3.80
N ARG A 5 22.26 -22.82 4.71
CA ARG A 5 21.52 -22.36 5.89
C ARG A 5 20.34 -21.49 5.40
N SER A 6 19.19 -22.10 5.15
CA SER A 6 17.93 -21.41 4.89
C SER A 6 17.45 -20.81 6.22
N VAL A 7 17.84 -19.58 6.51
CA VAL A 7 17.16 -18.80 7.54
C VAL A 7 16.03 -18.10 6.82
N LYS A 8 14.81 -18.64 6.88
CA LYS A 8 13.60 -17.90 6.49
C LYS A 8 13.60 -16.58 7.28
N PRO A 9 13.65 -15.43 6.60
CA PRO A 9 14.01 -14.17 7.25
C PRO A 9 12.87 -13.47 8.01
N SER A 10 11.62 -13.90 7.85
CA SER A 10 10.50 -13.55 8.74
C SER A 10 10.81 -13.89 10.21
N PHE A 11 11.43 -15.05 10.44
CA PHE A 11 11.73 -15.58 11.76
C PHE A 11 12.64 -14.69 12.62
N PRO A 12 13.84 -14.25 12.16
CA PRO A 12 14.70 -13.40 12.98
C PRO A 12 14.16 -11.98 13.20
N LEU A 13 13.22 -11.49 12.36
CA LEU A 13 12.51 -10.24 12.67
C LEU A 13 11.60 -10.46 13.87
N ASN A 14 10.77 -11.50 13.87
CA ASN A 14 9.84 -11.74 14.97
C ASN A 14 10.49 -12.18 16.25
N ALA A 15 11.47 -13.08 16.22
CA ALA A 15 12.22 -13.41 17.43
C ALA A 15 12.85 -12.15 18.07
N ARG A 16 13.17 -11.09 17.29
CA ARG A 16 13.67 -9.82 17.83
C ARG A 16 12.58 -8.83 18.22
N PHE A 17 11.45 -8.78 17.52
CA PHE A 17 10.29 -8.01 17.96
C PHE A 17 9.70 -8.61 19.23
N ALA A 18 9.47 -9.93 19.28
CA ALA A 18 8.98 -10.69 20.43
C ALA A 18 9.92 -10.66 21.64
N ASN A 19 11.24 -10.87 21.48
CA ASN A 19 12.19 -10.71 22.61
C ASN A 19 12.21 -9.29 23.19
N LYS A 20 11.70 -8.28 22.45
CA LYS A 20 11.55 -6.91 22.94
C LYS A 20 10.10 -6.53 23.30
N ARG A 21 9.10 -7.37 23.00
CA ARG A 21 7.69 -7.25 23.47
C ARG A 21 7.56 -7.42 24.99
N ALA A 22 8.53 -8.06 25.64
CA ALA A 22 8.50 -8.33 27.08
C ALA A 22 8.30 -7.09 27.97
N ASN A 23 8.40 -5.85 27.44
CA ASN A 23 8.18 -4.61 28.20
C ASN A 23 7.13 -3.62 27.64
N GLN A 24 6.57 -3.78 26.43
CA GLN A 24 5.53 -2.88 25.86
C GLN A 24 4.72 -3.56 24.75
N PRO A 25 3.42 -3.22 24.56
CA PRO A 25 2.66 -3.67 23.40
C PRO A 25 3.34 -3.27 22.08
N GLY A 26 3.27 -4.17 21.08
CA GLY A 26 4.06 -4.11 19.85
C GLY A 26 3.72 -2.89 18.99
N PHE A 27 4.73 -2.07 18.70
CA PHE A 27 4.60 -0.88 17.85
C PHE A 27 4.69 -1.19 16.35
N PHE A 28 5.33 -2.30 15.98
CA PHE A 28 5.30 -2.90 14.65
C PHE A 28 5.06 -4.40 14.84
N ASP A 29 4.30 -5.01 13.93
CA ASP A 29 4.11 -6.46 13.89
C ASP A 29 4.46 -7.01 12.50
N VAL A 30 4.38 -8.32 12.34
CA VAL A 30 4.53 -9.00 11.06
C VAL A 30 3.26 -9.79 10.77
N LEU A 31 2.75 -9.65 9.56
CA LEU A 31 1.59 -10.42 9.10
C LEU A 31 2.00 -11.88 8.90
N GLN A 32 1.71 -12.73 9.87
CA GLN A 32 2.00 -14.16 9.89
C GLN A 32 1.22 -14.86 11.01
N PRO A 33 1.20 -16.21 11.07
CA PRO A 33 0.55 -16.93 12.16
C PRO A 33 1.10 -16.54 13.54
N ALA A 34 0.19 -16.45 14.52
CA ALA A 34 0.55 -16.25 15.92
C ALA A 34 1.06 -17.56 16.56
N GLU A 35 0.48 -18.68 16.17
CA GLU A 35 0.83 -20.02 16.64
C GLU A 35 1.04 -20.96 15.44
N VAL A 36 1.83 -22.01 15.65
CA VAL A 36 2.04 -23.06 14.64
C VAL A 36 1.89 -24.43 15.29
N HIS A 37 1.32 -25.36 14.52
CA HIS A 37 1.06 -26.73 14.97
C HIS A 37 1.96 -27.71 14.21
N ASP A 38 2.82 -28.41 14.95
CA ASP A 38 3.56 -29.55 14.43
C ASP A 38 2.67 -30.79 14.34
N LYS A 39 2.20 -31.11 13.13
CA LYS A 39 1.35 -32.29 12.89
C LYS A 39 2.05 -33.62 13.18
N ALA A 40 3.39 -33.67 13.15
CA ALA A 40 4.14 -34.90 13.41
C ALA A 40 4.24 -35.21 14.90
N THR A 41 4.35 -34.18 15.75
CA THR A 41 4.46 -34.35 17.21
C THR A 41 3.18 -34.00 17.98
N GLY A 42 2.19 -33.39 17.33
CA GLY A 42 0.96 -32.89 17.95
C GLY A 42 1.16 -31.69 18.86
N LYS A 43 2.33 -31.04 18.81
CA LYS A 43 2.68 -29.90 19.67
C LYS A 43 2.32 -28.58 19.00
N GLN A 44 1.78 -27.66 19.79
CA GLN A 44 1.58 -26.28 19.41
C GLN A 44 2.70 -25.41 20.00
N TYR A 45 3.13 -24.42 19.23
CA TYR A 45 4.15 -23.45 19.61
C TYR A 45 3.64 -22.04 19.32
N SER A 46 3.96 -21.07 20.17
CA SER A 46 3.97 -19.67 19.72
C SER A 46 4.96 -19.55 18.56
N PHE A 47 4.65 -18.74 17.55
CA PHE A 47 5.44 -18.70 16.33
C PHE A 47 6.93 -18.40 16.60
N GLU A 48 7.23 -17.46 17.50
CA GLU A 48 8.61 -17.10 17.85
C GLU A 48 9.39 -18.19 18.61
N GLU A 49 8.69 -19.13 19.23
CA GLU A 49 9.28 -20.25 19.98
C GLU A 49 9.35 -21.55 19.16
N ALA A 50 8.71 -21.57 17.99
CA ALA A 50 8.63 -22.74 17.14
C ALA A 50 10.02 -23.16 16.61
N PRO A 51 10.29 -24.48 16.49
CA PRO A 51 11.53 -24.97 15.91
C PRO A 51 11.75 -24.45 14.48
N LEU A 52 12.98 -24.01 14.18
CA LEU A 52 13.33 -23.49 12.85
C LEU A 52 13.12 -24.53 11.76
N GLU A 53 13.43 -25.79 12.04
CA GLU A 53 13.23 -26.90 11.11
C GLU A 53 11.76 -27.05 10.73
N LEU A 54 10.84 -26.92 11.70
CA LEU A 54 9.40 -26.96 11.46
C LEU A 54 8.96 -25.83 10.54
N LEU A 55 9.30 -24.58 10.88
CA LEU A 55 8.92 -23.41 10.07
C LEU A 55 9.53 -23.45 8.67
N ASN A 56 10.72 -24.05 8.51
CA ASN A 56 11.40 -24.16 7.23
C ASN A 56 10.80 -25.22 6.31
N GLN A 57 10.40 -26.37 6.87
CA GLN A 57 10.00 -27.54 6.10
C GLN A 57 8.49 -27.77 6.04
N GLY A 58 7.72 -27.23 6.99
CA GLY A 58 6.27 -27.37 7.07
C GLY A 58 5.55 -26.25 6.29
N PRO A 59 5.06 -26.48 5.06
CA PRO A 59 4.18 -25.53 4.38
C PRO A 59 2.90 -25.25 5.17
N GLU A 60 2.41 -26.22 5.94
CA GLU A 60 1.23 -26.11 6.80
C GLU A 60 1.35 -25.03 7.87
N CYS A 61 2.58 -24.62 8.22
CA CYS A 61 2.82 -23.51 9.14
C CYS A 61 2.51 -22.15 8.50
N TRP A 62 2.18 -22.10 7.21
CA TRP A 62 1.96 -20.87 6.45
C TRP A 62 0.66 -20.88 5.66
N GLU A 63 -0.14 -21.94 5.76
CA GLU A 63 -1.46 -22.05 5.13
C GLU A 63 -2.43 -21.03 5.74
N LEU A 64 -3.28 -20.45 4.90
CA LEU A 64 -4.38 -19.59 5.36
C LEU A 64 -5.58 -20.52 5.60
N SER A 65 -5.89 -20.77 6.87
CA SER A 65 -6.94 -21.72 7.27
C SER A 65 -8.18 -21.00 7.78
N ALA A 66 -9.36 -21.52 7.45
CA ALA A 66 -10.59 -21.06 8.08
C ALA A 66 -10.51 -21.21 9.62
N GLY A 67 -10.95 -20.19 10.34
CA GLY A 67 -10.85 -20.08 11.80
C GLY A 67 -9.60 -19.34 12.29
N ASP A 68 -8.59 -19.12 11.45
CA ASP A 68 -7.45 -18.28 11.78
C ASP A 68 -7.78 -16.80 11.52
N SER A 69 -7.53 -15.93 12.50
CA SER A 69 -7.85 -14.49 12.36
C SER A 69 -6.67 -13.63 11.91
N TRP A 70 -5.43 -14.14 12.00
CA TRP A 70 -4.21 -13.35 11.80
C TRP A 70 -4.08 -12.77 10.38
N HIS A 71 -4.68 -13.40 9.37
CA HIS A 71 -4.59 -12.97 7.97
C HIS A 71 -5.71 -12.01 7.54
N GLY A 72 -6.79 -11.86 8.33
CA GLY A 72 -7.88 -10.92 8.04
C GLY A 72 -8.77 -11.27 6.83
N PHE A 73 -8.80 -12.54 6.41
CA PHE A 73 -9.72 -13.03 5.38
C PHE A 73 -10.91 -13.69 6.07
N HIS A 74 -12.11 -13.54 5.51
CA HIS A 74 -13.28 -14.22 6.05
C HIS A 74 -13.22 -15.71 5.74
N ASP A 75 -13.76 -16.55 6.64
CA ASP A 75 -13.74 -18.00 6.47
C ASP A 75 -14.39 -18.45 5.17
N GLU A 76 -15.45 -17.75 4.72
CA GLU A 76 -16.15 -18.01 3.47
C GLU A 76 -15.28 -17.82 2.23
N ASP A 77 -14.33 -16.87 2.27
CA ASP A 77 -13.38 -16.62 1.17
C ASP A 77 -12.29 -17.70 1.08
N LEU A 78 -12.13 -18.51 2.14
CA LEU A 78 -11.05 -19.50 2.25
C LEU A 78 -11.49 -20.92 1.90
N VAL A 79 -12.79 -21.25 1.97
CA VAL A 79 -13.33 -22.63 1.85
C VAL A 79 -12.83 -23.36 0.61
N ASP A 80 -12.72 -22.66 -0.53
CA ASP A 80 -12.33 -23.24 -1.82
C ASP A 80 -10.91 -22.84 -2.27
N THR A 81 -10.11 -22.23 -1.37
CA THR A 81 -8.76 -21.77 -1.72
C THR A 81 -7.69 -22.60 -1.03
N ASN A 82 -6.58 -22.83 -1.74
CA ASN A 82 -5.38 -23.43 -1.16
C ASN A 82 -4.26 -22.37 -1.14
N SER A 83 -4.46 -21.36 -0.31
CA SER A 83 -3.59 -20.18 -0.21
C SER A 83 -2.61 -20.33 0.95
N MET A 84 -1.38 -19.83 0.77
CA MET A 84 -0.36 -19.78 1.82
C MET A 84 0.39 -18.45 1.78
N LEU A 85 0.88 -18.02 2.94
CA LEU A 85 1.79 -16.89 3.06
C LEU A 85 3.18 -17.28 2.58
N ASP A 86 3.75 -16.48 1.70
CA ASP A 86 5.13 -16.65 1.27
C ASP A 86 6.09 -16.16 2.37
N PRO A 87 6.89 -17.05 3.01
CA PRO A 87 7.74 -16.69 4.14
C PRO A 87 8.91 -15.76 3.78
N VAL A 88 9.21 -15.55 2.49
CA VAL A 88 10.23 -14.58 2.06
C VAL A 88 9.66 -13.21 1.71
N LYS A 89 8.33 -13.08 1.66
CA LYS A 89 7.61 -11.81 1.48
C LYS A 89 7.12 -11.33 2.85
N VAL A 90 7.99 -10.62 3.56
CA VAL A 90 7.72 -10.22 4.94
C VAL A 90 6.95 -8.90 4.95
N THR A 91 5.68 -8.95 5.34
CA THR A 91 4.85 -7.76 5.53
C THR A 91 4.91 -7.34 6.99
N ILE A 92 5.41 -6.14 7.24
CA ILE A 92 5.35 -5.49 8.55
C ILE A 92 4.06 -4.68 8.63
N THR A 93 3.30 -4.85 9.71
CA THR A 93 2.09 -4.08 9.99
C THR A 93 2.41 -2.94 10.96
N CYS A 94 1.73 -1.83 10.76
CA CYS A 94 1.77 -0.64 11.60
C CYS A 94 0.44 -0.49 12.34
N PRO A 95 0.41 0.15 13.52
CA PRO A 95 -0.83 0.48 14.21
C PRO A 95 -1.71 1.38 13.35
N GLY A 96 -3.03 1.29 13.51
CA GLY A 96 -3.99 2.16 12.83
C GLY A 96 -5.23 1.45 12.31
N ILE A 97 -5.15 0.14 12.06
CA ILE A 97 -6.31 -0.69 11.70
C ILE A 97 -6.31 -1.99 12.50
N ASN A 98 -7.51 -2.45 12.82
CA ASN A 98 -7.76 -3.78 13.35
C ASN A 98 -7.86 -4.80 12.21
N LEU A 99 -7.81 -6.09 12.55
CA LEU A 99 -7.90 -7.18 11.57
C LEU A 99 -9.24 -7.24 10.83
N ASP A 100 -10.30 -6.65 11.42
CA ASP A 100 -11.63 -6.52 10.79
C ASP A 100 -11.74 -5.30 9.86
N GLY A 101 -10.65 -4.55 9.66
CA GLY A 101 -10.60 -3.35 8.82
C GLY A 101 -11.07 -2.07 9.52
N SER A 102 -11.52 -2.13 10.78
CA SER A 102 -11.90 -0.94 11.53
C SER A 102 -10.68 -0.10 11.94
N TYR A 103 -10.83 1.23 11.89
CA TYR A 103 -9.78 2.14 12.32
C TYR A 103 -9.58 2.11 13.84
N GLN A 104 -8.32 2.17 14.26
CA GLN A 104 -7.94 2.40 15.66
C GLN A 104 -8.00 3.90 15.99
N GLU A 105 -7.85 4.26 17.27
CA GLU A 105 -7.80 5.68 17.69
C GLU A 105 -6.48 6.36 17.27
N GLN A 106 -5.40 5.57 17.26
CA GLN A 106 -4.06 6.03 16.90
C GLN A 106 -3.53 5.18 15.76
N GLY A 107 -2.81 5.81 14.84
CA GLY A 107 -2.28 5.12 13.67
C GLY A 107 -0.97 5.70 13.18
N ILE A 108 -0.22 4.85 12.49
CA ILE A 108 1.05 5.18 11.83
C ILE A 108 0.94 4.74 10.38
N PRO A 109 0.59 5.67 9.47
CA PRO A 109 0.51 5.37 8.06
C PRO A 109 1.83 4.84 7.49
N GLY A 110 1.76 3.79 6.67
CA GLY A 110 2.92 3.11 6.08
C GLY A 110 3.80 4.05 5.25
N TYR A 111 3.20 5.06 4.60
CA TYR A 111 3.91 6.06 3.79
C TYR A 111 4.94 6.87 4.61
N LEU A 112 4.68 7.12 5.90
CA LEU A 112 5.64 7.80 6.78
C LEU A 112 6.85 6.90 7.07
N ILE A 113 6.62 5.62 7.30
CA ILE A 113 7.69 4.64 7.53
C ILE A 113 8.53 4.50 6.26
N THR A 114 7.89 4.37 5.10
CA THR A 114 8.58 4.26 3.81
C THR A 114 9.44 5.50 3.56
N LYS A 115 8.91 6.72 3.74
CA LYS A 115 9.69 7.95 3.55
C LYS A 115 10.86 8.06 4.54
N PHE A 116 10.65 7.67 5.80
CA PHE A 116 11.72 7.61 6.81
C PHE A 116 12.85 6.63 6.44
N LEU A 117 12.50 5.48 5.86
CA LEU A 117 13.44 4.44 5.45
C LEU A 117 14.15 4.81 4.13
N ASP A 118 13.46 5.47 3.21
CA ASP A 118 14.01 5.98 1.95
C ASP A 118 15.12 7.00 2.18
N ASP A 119 14.95 7.92 3.15
CA ASP A 119 16.00 8.87 3.57
C ASP A 119 17.29 8.16 4.04
N LYS A 120 17.18 6.90 4.45
CA LYS A 120 18.28 6.03 4.90
C LYS A 120 18.68 4.99 3.86
N ARG A 121 18.17 5.14 2.63
CA ARG A 121 18.44 4.28 1.46
C ARG A 121 18.01 2.83 1.67
N ILE A 122 16.97 2.61 2.47
CA ILE A 122 16.33 1.31 2.65
C ILE A 122 15.06 1.31 1.82
N GLU A 123 15.14 0.69 0.64
CA GLU A 123 14.01 0.63 -0.29
C GLU A 123 12.98 -0.40 0.18
N ILE A 124 11.73 0.04 0.33
CA ILE A 124 10.57 -0.81 0.59
C ILE A 124 10.01 -1.33 -0.73
N ALA A 125 9.69 -2.61 -0.80
CA ALA A 125 9.21 -3.21 -2.03
C ALA A 125 7.77 -2.79 -2.35
N ARG A 126 6.94 -2.66 -1.30
CA ARG A 126 5.57 -2.18 -1.43
C ARG A 126 5.09 -1.52 -0.16
N THR A 127 4.36 -0.43 -0.29
CA THR A 127 3.71 0.28 0.82
C THR A 127 2.20 0.13 0.66
N GLY A 128 1.51 -0.21 1.73
CA GLY A 128 0.07 -0.04 1.89
C GLY A 128 -0.23 1.00 2.97
N ASP A 129 -1.51 1.20 3.26
CA ASP A 129 -1.95 2.24 4.19
C ASP A 129 -1.36 2.09 5.59
N TYR A 130 -1.30 0.85 6.11
CA TYR A 130 -0.69 0.52 7.41
C TYR A 130 0.29 -0.66 7.31
N THR A 131 0.83 -0.92 6.13
CA THR A 131 1.74 -2.05 5.92
C THR A 131 2.93 -1.67 5.05
N ILE A 132 4.07 -2.31 5.29
CA ILE A 132 5.24 -2.25 4.41
C ILE A 132 5.73 -3.67 4.11
N LEU A 133 5.97 -3.96 2.84
CA LEU A 133 6.45 -5.24 2.36
C LEU A 133 7.96 -5.18 2.09
N ILE A 134 8.67 -6.14 2.66
CA ILE A 134 10.09 -6.37 2.41
C ILE A 134 10.27 -7.70 1.71
N LEU A 135 10.94 -7.67 0.56
CA LEU A 135 11.28 -8.87 -0.19
C LEU A 135 12.64 -9.37 0.25
N PHE A 136 12.67 -10.57 0.81
CA PHE A 136 13.91 -11.24 1.12
C PHE A 136 14.38 -12.12 -0.03
N SER A 137 15.42 -11.68 -0.71
CA SER A 137 16.11 -12.46 -1.73
C SER A 137 17.39 -13.10 -1.18
N VAL A 138 17.97 -14.02 -1.96
CA VAL A 138 19.25 -14.69 -1.66
C VAL A 138 20.40 -13.67 -1.41
N GLY A 139 20.30 -12.44 -1.95
CA GLY A 139 21.28 -11.38 -1.77
C GLY A 139 21.16 -10.58 -0.46
N ILE A 140 20.19 -10.90 0.40
CA ILE A 140 20.03 -10.24 1.70
C ILE A 140 20.84 -10.96 2.77
N THR A 141 21.75 -10.21 3.40
CA THR A 141 22.63 -10.70 4.46
C THR A 141 22.06 -10.38 5.84
N LYS A 142 22.60 -11.01 6.89
CA LYS A 142 22.23 -10.72 8.28
C LYS A 142 22.40 -9.25 8.67
N GLY A 143 23.42 -8.58 8.13
CA GLY A 143 23.65 -7.16 8.38
C GLY A 143 22.55 -6.27 7.79
N LYS A 144 22.03 -6.59 6.60
CA LYS A 144 21.01 -5.77 5.93
C LYS A 144 19.69 -5.73 6.70
N TRP A 145 19.15 -6.89 7.10
CA TRP A 145 17.90 -6.90 7.87
C TRP A 145 18.09 -6.46 9.33
N GLY A 146 19.29 -6.64 9.90
CA GLY A 146 19.64 -6.04 11.19
C GLY A 146 19.56 -4.52 11.16
N THR A 147 20.07 -3.90 10.08
CA THR A 147 19.99 -2.45 9.84
C THR A 147 18.54 -1.99 9.71
N LEU A 148 17.68 -2.74 9.02
CA LEU A 148 16.25 -2.43 8.93
C LEU A 148 15.60 -2.39 10.33
N ILE A 149 15.80 -3.42 11.16
CA ILE A 149 15.23 -3.47 12.51
C ILE A 149 15.72 -2.29 13.36
N GLU A 150 17.01 -1.98 13.28
CA GLU A 150 17.58 -0.82 13.99
C GLU A 150 16.90 0.49 13.58
N ASN A 151 16.61 0.66 12.29
CA ASN A 151 15.93 1.85 11.79
C ASN A 151 14.45 1.90 12.21
N LEU A 152 13.73 0.77 12.21
CA LEU A 152 12.37 0.71 12.75
C LEU A 152 12.33 1.06 14.25
N LEU A 153 13.28 0.55 15.03
CA LEU A 153 13.41 0.93 16.44
C LEU A 153 13.79 2.40 16.63
N THR A 154 14.60 2.95 15.73
CA THR A 154 14.94 4.37 15.72
C THR A 154 13.71 5.22 15.41
N PHE A 155 12.88 4.82 14.44
CA PHE A 155 11.60 5.47 14.17
C PHE A 155 10.72 5.49 15.43
N LYS A 156 10.55 4.33 16.09
CA LYS A 156 9.78 4.25 17.34
C LYS A 156 10.34 5.20 18.40
N LYS A 157 11.66 5.22 18.60
CA LYS A 157 12.29 6.09 19.59
C LYS A 157 12.00 7.57 19.31
N LEU A 158 12.09 7.99 18.04
CA LEU A 158 11.80 9.36 17.61
C LEU A 158 10.32 9.71 17.78
N TYR A 159 9.44 8.75 17.51
CA TYR A 159 7.99 8.88 17.74
C TYR A 159 7.68 9.05 19.24
N ASP A 160 8.27 8.21 20.10
CA ASP A 160 8.04 8.24 21.55
C ASP A 160 8.66 9.48 22.22
N SER A 161 9.72 10.06 21.62
CA SER A 161 10.41 11.25 22.15
C SER A 161 9.88 12.57 21.58
N ASP A 162 8.76 12.55 20.84
CA ASP A 162 8.17 13.72 20.20
C ASP A 162 9.19 14.52 19.34
N ALA A 163 10.07 13.81 18.64
CA ALA A 163 11.02 14.46 17.72
C ALA A 163 10.28 15.18 16.60
N LEU A 164 10.84 16.28 16.07
CA LEU A 164 10.27 16.97 14.93
C LEU A 164 10.21 16.05 13.70
N ALA A 165 9.12 16.12 12.94
CA ALA A 165 8.92 15.30 11.76
C ALA A 165 10.03 15.52 10.72
N VAL A 166 10.48 16.77 10.54
CA VAL A 166 11.59 17.14 9.65
C VAL A 166 12.96 16.65 10.12
N ASP A 167 13.15 16.41 11.42
CA ASP A 167 14.38 15.83 11.96
C ASP A 167 14.40 14.31 11.77
N ALA A 168 13.23 13.67 11.89
CA ALA A 168 13.08 12.24 11.65
C ALA A 168 13.11 11.89 10.14
N ILE A 169 12.49 12.71 9.30
CA ILE A 169 12.32 12.55 7.86
C ILE A 169 12.81 13.82 7.17
N ALA A 170 14.11 13.86 6.89
CA ALA A 170 14.79 15.01 6.31
C ALA A 170 14.23 15.43 4.94
N SER A 171 13.69 14.49 4.15
CA SER A 171 13.07 14.80 2.85
C SER A 171 11.78 15.61 2.93
N LEU A 172 11.20 15.81 4.12
CA LEU A 172 10.07 16.73 4.32
C LEU A 172 10.48 18.20 4.28
N LYS A 173 11.75 18.49 4.50
CA LYS A 173 12.25 19.86 4.52
C LYS A 173 12.02 20.54 3.17
N GLY A 174 11.29 21.65 3.19
CA GLY A 174 10.96 22.42 1.98
C GLY A 174 9.82 21.86 1.13
N GLN A 175 9.17 20.76 1.55
CA GLN A 175 7.96 20.26 0.87
C GLN A 175 6.74 21.11 1.20
N SER A 176 6.56 21.43 2.48
CA SER A 176 5.49 22.29 2.97
C SER A 176 5.91 22.94 4.29
N PRO A 177 5.68 24.26 4.49
CA PRO A 177 5.88 24.92 5.78
C PRO A 177 5.08 24.29 6.93
N HIS A 178 4.00 23.55 6.59
CA HIS A 178 3.18 22.81 7.56
C HIS A 178 4.00 21.82 8.39
N TYR A 179 5.04 21.22 7.82
CA TYR A 179 5.82 20.18 8.50
C TYR A 179 6.89 20.71 9.46
N ASP A 180 7.27 21.99 9.35
CA ASP A 180 8.43 22.54 10.07
C ASP A 180 8.27 22.51 11.60
N ASN A 181 7.02 22.53 12.09
CA ASN A 181 6.71 22.61 13.52
C ASN A 181 5.97 21.38 14.06
N LEU A 182 5.75 20.35 13.25
CA LEU A 182 5.04 19.15 13.69
C LEU A 182 6.01 18.13 14.29
N THR A 183 5.61 17.49 15.38
CA THR A 183 6.30 16.28 15.84
C THR A 183 5.95 15.10 14.92
N LEU A 184 6.83 14.10 14.87
CA LEU A 184 6.58 12.87 14.11
C LEU A 184 5.26 12.22 14.53
N LYS A 185 4.96 12.19 15.82
CA LYS A 185 3.73 11.65 16.37
C LYS A 185 2.49 12.43 15.92
N GLN A 186 2.55 13.76 15.95
CA GLN A 186 1.47 14.61 15.46
C GLN A 186 1.21 14.42 13.97
N LEU A 187 2.28 14.27 13.16
CA LEU A 187 2.15 14.02 11.73
C LEU A 187 1.51 12.66 11.45
N CYS A 188 1.95 11.60 12.15
CA CYS A 188 1.30 10.28 12.07
C CYS A 188 -0.19 10.37 12.37
N GLN A 189 -0.55 11.05 13.46
CA GLN A 189 -1.94 11.17 13.90
C GLN A 189 -2.79 12.01 12.92
N GLN A 190 -2.28 13.15 12.44
CA GLN A 190 -3.00 13.96 11.45
C GLN A 190 -3.27 13.20 10.16
N MET A 191 -2.28 12.44 9.65
CA MET A 191 -2.47 11.63 8.46
C MET A 191 -3.46 10.50 8.73
N HIS A 192 -3.35 9.81 9.86
CA HIS A 192 -4.29 8.77 10.26
C HIS A 192 -5.73 9.30 10.35
N GLU A 193 -5.96 10.39 11.06
CA GLU A 193 -7.28 11.04 11.19
C GLU A 193 -7.86 11.44 9.83
N LYS A 194 -7.03 11.99 8.94
CA LYS A 194 -7.50 12.34 7.59
C LYS A 194 -7.83 11.11 6.76
N MET A 195 -7.09 10.01 6.90
CA MET A 195 -7.42 8.73 6.24
C MET A 195 -8.75 8.15 6.75
N CYS A 196 -9.04 8.31 8.05
CA CYS A 196 -10.32 7.93 8.66
C CYS A 196 -11.46 8.82 8.20
N GLU A 197 -11.26 10.15 8.17
CA GLU A 197 -12.25 11.13 7.68
C GLU A 197 -12.64 10.86 6.23
N LEU A 198 -11.64 10.51 5.41
CA LEU A 198 -11.81 10.18 3.99
C LEU A 198 -12.27 8.75 3.75
N ASP A 199 -12.43 7.94 4.79
CA ASP A 199 -12.89 6.55 4.73
C ASP A 199 -12.18 5.69 3.68
N LEU A 200 -10.84 5.82 3.60
CA LEU A 200 -10.05 5.19 2.53
C LEU A 200 -10.19 3.67 2.48
N MET A 201 -10.35 3.01 3.64
CA MET A 201 -10.48 1.55 3.74
C MET A 201 -11.80 1.03 3.18
N ASN A 202 -12.90 1.75 3.37
CA ASN A 202 -14.16 1.36 2.75
C ASN A 202 -14.14 1.69 1.26
N HIS A 203 -13.61 2.86 0.87
CA HIS A 203 -13.55 3.24 -0.53
C HIS A 203 -12.67 2.31 -1.38
N ILE A 204 -11.54 1.82 -0.87
CA ILE A 204 -10.74 0.82 -1.60
C ILE A 204 -11.52 -0.47 -1.80
N ASN A 205 -12.29 -0.92 -0.79
CA ASN A 205 -13.13 -2.11 -0.86
C ASN A 205 -14.28 -1.93 -1.88
N GLU A 206 -14.97 -0.79 -1.84
CA GLU A 206 -16.00 -0.46 -2.83
C GLU A 206 -15.43 -0.33 -4.25
N ALA A 207 -14.23 0.23 -4.40
CA ALA A 207 -13.59 0.40 -5.69
C ALA A 207 -13.24 -0.94 -6.36
N VAL A 208 -12.72 -1.92 -5.61
CA VAL A 208 -12.41 -3.26 -6.16
C VAL A 208 -13.66 -4.11 -6.43
N ASN A 209 -14.78 -3.79 -5.78
CA ASN A 209 -16.08 -4.44 -6.00
C ASN A 209 -16.99 -3.68 -6.97
N THR A 210 -16.52 -2.58 -7.54
CA THR A 210 -17.23 -1.88 -8.61
C THR A 210 -17.20 -2.74 -9.86
N ASP A 211 -18.31 -2.79 -10.60
CA ASP A 211 -18.43 -3.54 -11.87
C ASP A 211 -18.59 -2.57 -13.06
N PRO A 212 -17.48 -2.17 -13.72
CA PRO A 212 -17.52 -1.32 -14.91
C PRO A 212 -18.09 -2.06 -16.13
N GLU A 213 -18.81 -1.34 -16.99
CA GLU A 213 -19.37 -1.94 -18.20
C GLU A 213 -18.29 -2.06 -19.31
N PRO A 214 -17.98 -3.25 -19.83
CA PRO A 214 -17.01 -3.41 -20.93
C PRO A 214 -17.61 -3.01 -22.28
N VAL A 215 -17.63 -1.70 -22.59
CA VAL A 215 -18.23 -1.16 -23.82
C VAL A 215 -17.42 -1.49 -25.07
N MET A 216 -16.09 -1.58 -24.97
CA MET A 216 -15.22 -2.00 -26.07
C MET A 216 -13.97 -2.70 -25.56
N THR A 217 -13.30 -3.44 -26.44
CA THR A 217 -12.05 -4.09 -26.08
C THR A 217 -10.94 -3.07 -25.79
N PRO A 218 -9.95 -3.39 -24.93
CA PRO A 218 -8.81 -2.51 -24.70
C PRO A 218 -8.05 -2.13 -25.98
N ALA A 219 -7.98 -3.06 -26.95
CA ALA A 219 -7.39 -2.80 -28.26
C ALA A 219 -8.17 -1.74 -29.06
N ALA A 220 -9.51 -1.79 -29.04
CA ALA A 220 -10.36 -0.81 -29.71
C ALA A 220 -10.25 0.58 -29.04
N ALA A 221 -10.23 0.62 -27.70
CA ALA A 221 -10.02 1.86 -26.96
C ALA A 221 -8.65 2.47 -27.30
N TYR A 222 -7.60 1.65 -27.37
CA TYR A 222 -6.26 2.09 -27.78
C TYR A 222 -6.24 2.64 -29.21
N GLN A 223 -6.95 2.02 -30.16
CA GLN A 223 -7.08 2.55 -31.53
C GLN A 223 -7.75 3.93 -31.55
N LYS A 224 -8.76 4.17 -30.71
CA LYS A 224 -9.37 5.50 -30.57
C LYS A 224 -8.38 6.54 -30.04
N VAL A 225 -7.56 6.17 -29.04
CA VAL A 225 -6.47 7.01 -28.53
C VAL A 225 -5.47 7.41 -29.63
N LEU A 226 -5.04 6.45 -30.46
CA LEU A 226 -4.12 6.71 -31.59
C LEU A 226 -4.71 7.64 -32.65
N ARG A 227 -6.03 7.60 -32.84
CA ARG A 227 -6.77 8.45 -33.79
C ARG A 227 -7.21 9.78 -33.19
N TYR A 228 -6.61 10.20 -32.07
CA TYR A 228 -6.96 11.44 -31.36
C TYR A 228 -8.43 11.52 -30.93
N LYS A 229 -9.10 10.37 -30.74
CA LYS A 229 -10.47 10.26 -30.23
C LYS A 229 -10.51 10.04 -28.71
N ALA A 230 -9.67 10.76 -27.99
CA ALA A 230 -9.61 10.74 -26.52
C ALA A 230 -9.29 12.12 -25.98
N GLU A 231 -9.82 12.44 -24.82
CA GLU A 231 -9.72 13.74 -24.15
C GLU A 231 -9.28 13.58 -22.70
N HIS A 232 -8.72 14.63 -22.11
CA HIS A 232 -8.51 14.70 -20.67
C HIS A 232 -9.65 15.51 -20.05
N ILE A 233 -10.31 14.95 -19.07
CA ILE A 233 -11.38 15.59 -18.32
C ILE A 233 -11.05 15.54 -16.83
N ARG A 234 -11.63 16.46 -16.05
CA ARG A 234 -11.47 16.43 -14.60
C ARG A 234 -12.11 15.17 -14.06
N LEU A 235 -11.59 14.67 -12.94
CA LEU A 235 -12.13 13.49 -12.27
C LEU A 235 -13.64 13.60 -12.07
N ASP A 236 -14.14 14.75 -11.61
CA ASP A 236 -15.57 14.96 -11.38
C ASP A 236 -16.48 14.80 -12.60
N ASP A 237 -15.93 14.99 -13.81
CA ASP A 237 -16.64 14.84 -15.08
C ASP A 237 -16.52 13.43 -15.69
N PHE A 238 -15.83 12.51 -15.00
CA PHE A 238 -15.50 11.17 -15.50
C PHE A 238 -16.60 10.12 -15.26
N SER A 239 -17.55 10.39 -14.37
CA SER A 239 -18.73 9.54 -14.16
C SER A 239 -19.47 9.25 -15.49
N GLY A 240 -19.75 7.98 -15.78
CA GLY A 240 -20.41 7.56 -17.02
C GLY A 240 -19.50 7.52 -18.26
N ARG A 241 -18.20 7.84 -18.13
CA ARG A 241 -17.27 7.91 -19.25
C ARG A 241 -16.52 6.61 -19.47
N ILE A 242 -16.08 6.42 -20.70
CA ILE A 242 -15.27 5.26 -21.10
C ILE A 242 -13.79 5.60 -20.89
N ALA A 243 -13.08 4.77 -20.14
CA ALA A 243 -11.66 4.91 -19.89
C ALA A 243 -10.85 4.78 -21.18
N ALA A 244 -9.95 5.73 -21.44
CA ALA A 244 -9.00 5.65 -22.54
C ALA A 244 -7.67 5.00 -22.15
N SER A 245 -7.42 4.87 -20.85
CA SER A 245 -6.22 4.27 -20.27
C SER A 245 -6.59 3.48 -19.02
N MET A 246 -5.74 2.53 -18.67
CA MET A 246 -5.88 1.75 -17.45
C MET A 246 -5.70 2.65 -16.22
N LEU A 247 -6.58 2.50 -15.23
CA LEU A 247 -6.47 3.16 -13.93
C LEU A 247 -6.00 2.17 -12.88
N VAL A 248 -4.86 2.48 -12.25
CA VAL A 248 -4.25 1.64 -11.22
C VAL A 248 -3.83 2.53 -10.05
N PRO A 249 -4.66 2.68 -9.01
CA PRO A 249 -4.25 3.35 -7.78
C PRO A 249 -3.33 2.45 -6.95
N TYR A 250 -2.38 3.06 -6.24
CA TYR A 250 -1.51 2.38 -5.29
C TYR A 250 -1.72 2.97 -3.89
N PRO A 251 -2.19 2.17 -2.91
CA PRO A 251 -2.70 0.79 -3.01
C PRO A 251 -4.04 0.68 -3.77
N PRO A 252 -4.52 -0.52 -4.14
CA PRO A 252 -3.92 -1.85 -4.00
C PRO A 252 -3.09 -2.24 -5.22
N GLY A 253 -2.72 -1.32 -6.11
CA GLY A 253 -1.83 -1.55 -7.25
C GLY A 253 -2.31 -2.58 -8.27
N ILE A 254 -3.63 -2.80 -8.31
CA ILE A 254 -4.32 -3.60 -9.32
C ILE A 254 -5.25 -2.69 -10.13
N PRO A 255 -5.53 -3.02 -11.41
CA PRO A 255 -6.43 -2.21 -12.21
C PRO A 255 -7.83 -2.17 -11.60
N VAL A 256 -8.35 -0.96 -11.38
CA VAL A 256 -9.76 -0.74 -11.01
C VAL A 256 -10.61 -0.39 -12.22
N LEU A 257 -9.98 0.03 -13.32
CA LEU A 257 -10.66 0.32 -14.59
C LEU A 257 -9.74 0.05 -15.76
N MET A 258 -10.21 -0.73 -16.73
CA MET A 258 -9.48 -1.08 -17.95
C MET A 258 -9.85 -0.15 -19.11
N PRO A 259 -8.95 0.07 -20.09
CA PRO A 259 -9.30 0.82 -21.29
C PRO A 259 -10.49 0.19 -22.01
N GLY A 260 -11.49 1.00 -22.35
CA GLY A 260 -12.72 0.54 -23.01
C GLY A 260 -13.87 0.20 -22.06
N GLU A 261 -13.63 0.14 -20.75
CA GLU A 261 -14.68 0.05 -19.75
C GLU A 261 -15.30 1.42 -19.48
N ARG A 262 -16.62 1.44 -19.25
CA ARG A 262 -17.37 2.60 -18.82
C ARG A 262 -17.54 2.56 -17.32
N LEU A 263 -17.15 3.65 -16.67
CA LEU A 263 -17.43 3.85 -15.26
C LEU A 263 -18.96 4.06 -15.06
N PRO A 264 -19.61 3.36 -14.12
CA PRO A 264 -21.03 3.56 -13.84
C PRO A 264 -21.37 5.02 -13.51
N VAL A 265 -22.58 5.45 -13.89
CA VAL A 265 -23.05 6.81 -13.57
C VAL A 265 -23.34 6.90 -12.07
N GLY A 266 -22.74 7.87 -11.41
CA GLY A 266 -22.90 8.05 -9.96
C GLY A 266 -22.15 7.01 -9.14
N ASP A 267 -21.15 6.34 -9.75
CA ASP A 267 -20.24 5.45 -9.03
C ASP A 267 -19.68 6.12 -7.77
N LYS A 268 -19.66 5.35 -6.69
CA LYS A 268 -19.09 5.75 -5.39
C LYS A 268 -17.84 4.97 -5.03
N GLY A 269 -17.59 3.81 -5.65
CA GLY A 269 -16.43 3.00 -5.35
C GLY A 269 -15.16 3.61 -5.94
N ILE A 270 -14.94 3.43 -7.24
CA ILE A 270 -13.74 3.94 -7.93
C ILE A 270 -13.67 5.46 -7.83
N MET A 271 -14.77 6.16 -8.10
CA MET A 271 -14.84 7.62 -8.04
C MET A 271 -14.69 8.17 -6.62
N GLY A 272 -15.29 7.53 -5.62
CA GLY A 272 -15.13 7.94 -4.21
C GLY A 272 -13.69 7.76 -3.78
N TYR A 273 -13.09 6.62 -4.11
CA TYR A 273 -11.70 6.34 -3.81
C TYR A 273 -10.74 7.34 -4.45
N LEU A 274 -10.85 7.59 -5.77
CA LEU A 274 -9.98 8.55 -6.46
C LEU A 274 -10.15 9.99 -5.94
N ARG A 275 -11.36 10.39 -5.52
CA ARG A 275 -11.59 11.69 -4.89
C ARG A 275 -10.95 11.79 -3.52
N ALA A 276 -11.07 10.73 -2.72
CA ALA A 276 -10.46 10.65 -1.41
C ALA A 276 -8.94 10.73 -1.51
N LEU A 277 -8.33 9.99 -2.44
CA LEU A 277 -6.89 10.08 -2.72
C LEU A 277 -6.47 11.50 -3.18
N GLN A 278 -7.26 12.14 -4.05
CA GLN A 278 -6.98 13.52 -4.48
C GLN A 278 -7.01 14.50 -3.29
N ASP A 279 -7.99 14.35 -2.38
CA ASP A 279 -8.08 15.23 -1.21
C ASP A 279 -6.90 15.00 -0.26
N PHE A 280 -6.54 13.73 -0.02
CA PHE A 280 -5.37 13.38 0.78
C PHE A 280 -4.08 13.98 0.19
N ASP A 281 -3.84 13.79 -1.11
CA ASP A 281 -2.64 14.27 -1.81
C ASP A 281 -2.47 15.80 -1.69
N LYS A 282 -3.59 16.54 -1.70
CA LYS A 282 -3.58 18.00 -1.52
C LYS A 282 -3.25 18.41 -0.08
N HIS A 283 -3.68 17.63 0.91
CA HIS A 283 -3.42 17.90 2.31
C HIS A 283 -1.98 17.57 2.72
N PHE A 284 -1.36 16.57 2.09
CA PHE A 284 -0.02 16.09 2.46
C PHE A 284 1.01 16.12 1.30
N PRO A 285 1.52 17.31 0.92
CA PRO A 285 2.56 17.44 -0.09
C PRO A 285 3.80 16.58 0.19
N GLY A 286 4.27 15.82 -0.79
CA GLY A 286 5.37 14.88 -0.63
C GLY A 286 4.97 13.47 -0.16
N PHE A 287 3.67 13.22 0.04
CA PHE A 287 3.05 11.92 0.27
C PHE A 287 1.97 11.60 -0.78
N GLU A 288 2.08 12.17 -1.98
CA GLU A 288 1.11 11.96 -3.04
C GLU A 288 1.07 10.50 -3.50
N HIS A 289 -0.13 9.98 -3.72
CA HIS A 289 -0.33 8.62 -4.19
C HIS A 289 0.12 8.45 -5.64
N GLU A 290 0.75 7.31 -5.92
CA GLU A 290 1.00 6.90 -7.29
C GLU A 290 -0.27 6.29 -7.86
N ILE A 291 -0.79 6.91 -8.94
CA ILE A 291 -1.97 6.42 -9.63
C ILE A 291 -1.68 6.41 -11.13
N GLN A 292 -1.61 5.22 -11.73
CA GLN A 292 -1.43 5.07 -13.17
C GLN A 292 -2.71 5.51 -13.88
N GLY A 293 -2.55 6.24 -14.99
CA GLY A 293 -3.67 6.73 -15.81
C GLY A 293 -4.32 8.02 -15.32
N ILE A 294 -3.83 8.60 -14.22
CA ILE A 294 -4.22 9.93 -13.74
C ILE A 294 -3.10 10.94 -14.01
N ASN A 295 -3.49 12.11 -14.53
CA ASN A 295 -2.66 13.29 -14.59
C ASN A 295 -3.07 14.26 -13.48
N VAL A 296 -2.09 14.87 -12.83
CA VAL A 296 -2.32 15.85 -11.76
C VAL A 296 -1.93 17.23 -12.27
N ASP A 297 -2.78 18.24 -12.09
CA ASP A 297 -2.44 19.62 -12.45
C ASP A 297 -1.72 20.38 -11.33
N GLU A 298 -1.40 21.66 -11.58
CA GLU A 298 -0.68 22.51 -10.63
C GLU A 298 -1.45 22.71 -9.31
N ASN A 299 -2.78 22.65 -9.33
CA ASN A 299 -3.65 22.78 -8.16
C ASN A 299 -3.83 21.45 -7.41
N GLY A 300 -3.27 20.35 -7.92
CA GLY A 300 -3.48 19.02 -7.36
C GLY A 300 -4.77 18.35 -7.81
N ASP A 301 -5.48 18.88 -8.81
CA ASP A 301 -6.66 18.21 -9.35
C ASP A 301 -6.27 17.04 -10.26
N PHE A 302 -7.05 15.97 -10.19
CA PHE A 302 -6.91 14.77 -11.00
C PHE A 302 -7.66 14.91 -12.31
N TRP A 303 -6.99 14.49 -13.37
CA TRP A 303 -7.47 14.47 -14.73
C TRP A 303 -7.32 13.07 -15.29
N VAL A 304 -8.42 12.57 -15.85
CA VAL A 304 -8.51 11.21 -16.41
C VAL A 304 -8.66 11.31 -17.91
N ARG A 305 -8.03 10.38 -18.63
CA ARG A 305 -8.19 10.28 -20.07
C ARG A 305 -9.43 9.44 -20.41
N ALA A 306 -10.39 10.05 -21.10
CA ALA A 306 -11.63 9.42 -21.54
C ALA A 306 -11.72 9.31 -23.06
N ILE A 307 -12.43 8.31 -23.55
CA ILE A 307 -12.75 8.18 -24.97
C ILE A 307 -13.82 9.22 -25.36
N ILE A 308 -13.62 9.83 -26.54
CA ILE A 308 -14.66 10.66 -27.17
C ILE A 308 -15.60 9.72 -27.92
N GLU A 309 -16.84 9.65 -27.45
CA GLU A 309 -17.92 8.92 -28.09
C GLU A 309 -18.36 9.67 -29.36
N ASP A 310 -18.73 8.95 -30.42
CA ASP A 310 -18.85 9.55 -31.76
C ASP A 310 -19.96 10.61 -31.88
N GLU A 311 -20.94 10.60 -30.96
CA GLU A 311 -22.03 11.59 -30.86
C GLU A 311 -21.66 12.80 -29.97
N ARG A 312 -20.52 12.77 -29.29
CA ARG A 312 -20.10 13.77 -28.30
C ARG A 312 -19.04 14.71 -28.86
N LYS A 313 -19.20 16.02 -28.59
CA LYS A 313 -18.13 17.00 -28.81
C LYS A 313 -17.09 16.90 -27.70
N ALA A 314 -15.81 16.95 -28.08
CA ALA A 314 -14.71 16.98 -27.13
C ALA A 314 -14.82 18.20 -26.19
N VAL A 315 -14.62 17.97 -24.91
CA VAL A 315 -14.34 18.97 -23.90
C VAL A 315 -12.98 19.59 -24.23
N LYS A 316 -12.97 20.89 -24.53
CA LYS A 316 -11.72 21.60 -24.78
C LYS A 316 -10.91 21.64 -23.49
N ARG A 317 -9.69 21.13 -23.56
CA ARG A 317 -8.68 21.34 -22.52
C ARG A 317 -8.41 22.84 -22.37
N PRO A 318 -8.34 23.39 -21.14
CA PRO A 318 -7.94 24.78 -20.93
C PRO A 318 -6.53 25.03 -21.51
N GLU A 319 -6.36 26.13 -22.25
CA GLU A 319 -5.09 26.42 -22.97
C GLU A 319 -3.87 26.54 -22.03
N GLN A 320 -4.10 26.94 -20.77
CA GLN A 320 -3.06 27.12 -19.76
C GLN A 320 -2.85 25.88 -18.88
N LEU A 321 -3.60 24.78 -19.08
CA LEU A 321 -3.50 23.59 -18.21
C LEU A 321 -2.13 22.92 -18.35
N ARG A 322 -1.33 22.96 -17.29
CA ARG A 322 -0.07 22.23 -17.16
C ARG A 322 -0.25 21.09 -16.18
N PHE A 323 0.20 19.91 -16.59
CA PHE A 323 0.26 18.77 -15.67
C PHE A 323 1.60 18.80 -14.95
N LYS A 324 1.58 18.53 -13.64
CA LYS A 324 2.79 18.29 -12.86
C LYS A 324 3.58 17.19 -13.57
N ARG A 325 4.81 17.49 -13.94
CA ARG A 325 5.71 16.50 -14.50
C ARG A 325 6.02 15.54 -13.36
N ARG A 326 5.37 14.38 -13.32
CA ARG A 326 5.77 13.31 -12.42
C ARG A 326 7.20 12.94 -12.79
N VAL A 327 8.16 13.45 -12.04
CA VAL A 327 9.45 12.81 -11.92
C VAL A 327 9.12 11.55 -11.15
N SER A 328 8.79 10.46 -11.84
CA SER A 328 8.81 9.15 -11.17
C SER A 328 10.14 9.11 -10.43
N PRO A 329 10.18 8.93 -9.10
CA PRO A 329 11.42 8.71 -8.39
C PRO A 329 11.90 7.32 -8.80
N THR A 330 12.40 7.23 -10.03
CA THR A 330 12.75 5.98 -10.71
C THR A 330 11.58 5.00 -10.77
N ILE A 331 11.05 4.78 -11.97
CA ILE A 331 10.72 3.41 -12.36
C ILE A 331 12.07 2.67 -12.34
N LYS A 332 12.55 2.25 -11.17
CA LYS A 332 13.58 1.22 -11.08
C LYS A 332 12.85 -0.03 -11.48
N LYS A 333 12.88 -0.30 -12.79
CA LYS A 333 12.51 -1.56 -13.43
C LYS A 333 12.67 -2.67 -12.41
N GLY A 334 11.54 -3.21 -11.93
CA GLY A 334 11.54 -4.51 -11.30
C GLY A 334 12.25 -5.44 -12.26
N ARG A 335 13.50 -5.80 -11.95
CA ARG A 335 14.08 -7.01 -12.51
C ARG A 335 13.30 -8.12 -11.85
N GLN A 336 12.28 -8.60 -12.56
CA GLN A 336 11.77 -9.96 -12.40
C GLN A 336 12.93 -10.94 -12.48
#